data_AF-A0A4U0YJF1-F1
#
_entry.id   AF-A0A4U0YJF1-F1
#
_cell.length_a   1.000
_cell.length_b   1.000
_cell.length_c   1.000
_cell.angle_alpha   90.00
_cell.angle_beta   90.00
_cell.angle_gamma   90.00
#
_symmetry.space_group_name_H-M   'P 1'
#
loop_
_entity.id
_entity.type
_entity.pdbx_description
1 polymer ?
#
loop_
_entity_poly.entity_id
_entity_poly.type
_entity_poly.pdbx_seq_one_letter_code
_entity_poly.pdbx_strand_id
1 'polypeptide(L)'
;MKKQFQLRSRKEVHWTRQWLLGQIQGGRLSLRYQLIELLDTAEQVQQLVDQQLDSESRTRLQKALSARRAREAALPTRKGAPSTRIVRTEVTALAREMLHTVAASRGVTTSELITKLLEDEYGRVAR
;
A
#
# COMPACT_ATOMS: atom_id res chain seq x y z
N MET A 1 1.90 14.36 -20.82
CA MET A 1 3.09 13.49 -20.72
C MET A 1 2.73 12.29 -19.83
N LYS A 2 2.71 11.06 -20.35
CA LYS A 2 2.46 9.87 -19.52
C LYS A 2 3.66 9.67 -18.59
N LYS A 3 3.47 9.70 -17.27
CA LYS A 3 4.54 9.41 -16.30
C LYS A 3 5.07 8.01 -16.61
N GLN A 4 6.33 7.92 -17.00
CA GLN A 4 6.98 6.66 -17.33
C GLN A 4 6.95 5.77 -16.08
N PHE A 5 6.54 4.52 -16.25
CA PHE A 5 6.73 3.51 -15.22
C PHE A 5 8.23 3.43 -14.95
N GLN A 6 8.66 3.53 -13.70
CA GLN A 6 10.08 3.47 -13.34
C GLN A 6 10.22 2.66 -12.06
N LEU A 7 10.99 1.58 -12.18
CA LEU A 7 11.46 0.78 -11.07
C LEU A 7 12.76 1.38 -10.54
N ARG A 8 12.88 1.48 -9.22
CA ARG A 8 13.99 2.19 -8.55
C ARG A 8 15.05 1.26 -7.98
N SER A 9 14.80 -0.05 -7.96
CA SER A 9 15.74 -1.05 -7.41
C SER A 9 15.39 -2.47 -7.85
N ARG A 10 16.35 -3.41 -7.68
CA ARG A 10 16.12 -4.85 -7.86
C ARG A 10 14.99 -5.40 -6.97
N LYS A 11 14.80 -4.85 -5.78
CA LYS A 11 13.68 -5.25 -4.89
C LYS A 11 12.32 -4.96 -5.54
N GLU A 12 12.21 -3.87 -6.29
CA GLU A 12 10.94 -3.52 -6.95
C GLU A 12 10.64 -4.41 -8.16
N VAL A 13 11.66 -4.95 -8.83
CA VAL A 13 11.50 -6.00 -9.85
C VAL A 13 10.83 -7.22 -9.20
N HIS A 14 11.36 -7.69 -8.07
CA HIS A 14 10.79 -8.81 -7.33
C HIS A 14 9.34 -8.53 -6.89
N TRP A 15 9.05 -7.34 -6.35
CA TRP A 15 7.69 -6.97 -5.96
C TRP A 15 6.72 -6.93 -7.13
N THR A 16 7.17 -6.44 -8.27
CA THR A 16 6.38 -6.41 -9.51
C THR A 16 6.07 -7.82 -9.99
N ARG A 17 7.07 -8.72 -9.96
CA ARG A 17 6.90 -10.15 -10.26
C ARG A 17 5.81 -10.76 -9.38
N GLN A 18 5.93 -10.61 -8.05
CA GLN A 18 4.94 -11.12 -7.10
C GLN A 18 3.53 -10.56 -7.33
N TRP A 19 3.44 -9.27 -7.65
CA TRP A 19 2.14 -8.66 -7.97
C TRP A 19 1.51 -9.25 -9.24
N LEU A 20 2.30 -9.39 -10.32
CA LEU A 20 1.84 -9.96 -11.59
C LEU A 20 1.39 -11.41 -11.42
N LEU A 21 2.17 -12.24 -10.72
CA LEU A 21 1.79 -13.62 -10.42
C LEU A 21 0.47 -13.68 -9.64
N GLY A 22 0.28 -12.82 -8.64
CA GLY A 22 -0.97 -12.74 -7.88
C GLY A 22 -2.17 -12.30 -8.72
N GLN A 23 -1.98 -11.41 -9.71
CA GLN A 23 -3.07 -11.03 -10.63
C GLN A 23 -3.41 -12.17 -11.61
N ILE A 24 -2.43 -12.94 -12.07
CA ILE A 24 -2.65 -14.12 -12.92
C ILE A 24 -3.41 -15.19 -12.15
N GLN A 25 -2.97 -15.52 -10.93
CA GLN A 25 -3.63 -16.48 -10.05
C GLN A 25 -5.08 -16.07 -9.73
N GLY A 26 -5.33 -14.76 -9.59
CA GLY A 26 -6.68 -14.21 -9.40
C GLY A 26 -7.53 -14.10 -10.66
N GLY A 27 -7.05 -14.56 -11.82
CA GLY A 27 -7.76 -14.50 -13.10
C GLY A 27 -7.94 -13.09 -13.68
N ARG A 28 -7.20 -12.09 -13.16
CA ARG A 28 -7.33 -10.68 -13.54
C ARG A 28 -6.41 -10.27 -14.68
N LEU A 29 -5.37 -11.05 -14.94
CA LEU A 29 -4.44 -10.87 -16.05
C LEU A 29 -4.24 -12.19 -16.79
N SER A 30 -4.32 -12.15 -18.11
CA SER A 30 -4.07 -13.30 -18.99
C SER A 30 -2.64 -13.26 -19.53
N LEU A 31 -1.64 -13.30 -18.63
CA LEU A 31 -0.22 -13.37 -18.97
C LEU A 31 0.30 -14.79 -18.72
N ARG A 32 1.28 -15.24 -19.52
CA ARG A 32 1.90 -16.55 -19.30
C ARG A 32 2.74 -16.52 -18.03
N TYR A 33 2.43 -17.40 -17.09
CA TYR A 33 3.09 -17.48 -15.80
C TYR A 33 4.62 -17.66 -15.93
N GLN A 34 5.07 -18.53 -16.85
CA GLN A 34 6.51 -18.76 -17.07
C GLN A 34 7.27 -17.51 -17.53
N LEU A 35 6.62 -16.62 -18.31
CA LEU A 35 7.26 -15.37 -18.74
C LEU A 35 7.51 -14.43 -17.57
N ILE A 36 6.63 -14.44 -16.58
CA ILE A 36 6.75 -13.58 -15.40
C ILE A 36 7.87 -14.07 -14.48
N GLU A 37 8.04 -15.39 -14.33
CA GLU A 37 9.10 -15.96 -13.50
C GLU A 37 10.51 -15.59 -13.97
N LEU A 38 10.68 -15.37 -15.28
CA LEU A 38 11.95 -15.04 -15.92
C LEU A 38 12.30 -13.54 -15.87
N LEU A 39 11.41 -12.66 -15.38
CA LEU A 39 11.63 -11.21 -15.35
C LEU A 39 12.63 -10.80 -14.27
N ASP A 40 13.90 -10.63 -14.63
CA ASP A 40 14.98 -10.37 -13.67
C ASP A 40 15.51 -8.93 -13.68
N THR A 41 15.29 -8.18 -14.76
CA THR A 41 15.75 -6.79 -14.87
C THR A 41 14.62 -5.77 -14.92
N ALA A 42 14.93 -4.52 -14.59
CA ALA A 42 13.97 -3.42 -14.64
C ALA A 42 13.49 -3.15 -16.07
N GLU A 43 14.37 -3.33 -17.05
CA GLU A 43 14.12 -3.14 -18.48
C GLU A 43 13.13 -4.19 -19.00
N GLN A 44 13.32 -5.46 -18.62
CA GLN A 44 12.41 -6.54 -18.99
C GLN A 44 11.00 -6.31 -18.45
N VAL A 45 10.91 -5.89 -17.17
CA VAL A 45 9.62 -5.54 -16.57
C VAL A 45 9.01 -4.32 -17.28
N GLN A 46 9.81 -3.30 -17.58
CA GLN A 46 9.34 -2.12 -18.30
C GLN A 46 8.75 -2.48 -19.66
N GLN A 47 9.46 -3.31 -20.44
CA GLN A 47 8.99 -3.79 -21.73
C GLN A 47 7.68 -4.56 -21.60
N LEU A 48 7.58 -5.48 -20.63
CA LEU A 48 6.34 -6.22 -20.40
C LEU A 48 5.18 -5.30 -20.00
N VAL A 49 5.42 -4.34 -19.10
CA VAL A 49 4.42 -3.37 -18.68
C VAL A 49 3.94 -2.53 -19.87
N ASP A 50 4.86 -2.11 -20.74
CA ASP A 50 4.53 -1.26 -21.88
C ASP A 50 3.86 -2.01 -23.02
N GLN A 51 4.16 -3.29 -23.21
CA GLN A 51 3.63 -4.09 -24.31
C GLN A 51 2.36 -4.88 -23.94
N GLN A 52 2.26 -5.37 -22.70
CA GLN A 52 1.29 -6.41 -22.34
C GLN A 52 0.25 -5.96 -21.30
N LEU A 53 0.50 -4.86 -20.55
CA LEU A 53 -0.49 -4.34 -19.61
C LEU A 53 -1.31 -3.22 -20.24
N ASP A 54 -2.63 -3.26 -20.02
CA ASP A 54 -3.55 -2.17 -20.31
C ASP A 54 -3.36 -1.01 -19.31
N SER A 55 -3.92 0.16 -19.63
CA SER A 55 -3.76 1.37 -18.81
C SER A 55 -4.29 1.23 -17.38
N GLU A 56 -5.35 0.45 -17.17
CA GLU A 56 -5.92 0.25 -15.83
C GLU A 56 -4.98 -0.60 -14.99
N SER A 57 -4.51 -1.72 -15.54
CA SER A 57 -3.56 -2.60 -14.85
C SER A 57 -2.23 -1.92 -14.56
N ARG A 58 -1.72 -1.08 -15.47
CA ARG A 58 -0.54 -0.23 -15.19
C ARG A 58 -0.77 0.69 -14.00
N THR A 59 -1.93 1.34 -13.94
CA THR A 59 -2.31 2.23 -12.83
C THR A 59 -2.39 1.45 -11.51
N ARG A 60 -3.01 0.27 -11.52
CA ARG A 60 -3.13 -0.60 -10.34
C ARG A 60 -1.76 -1.07 -9.84
N LEU A 61 -0.88 -1.48 -10.76
CA LEU A 61 0.51 -1.83 -10.44
C LEU A 61 1.27 -0.66 -9.83
N GLN A 62 1.18 0.53 -10.42
CA GLN A 62 1.86 1.72 -9.92
C GLN A 62 1.37 2.09 -8.50
N LYS A 63 0.06 2.02 -8.24
CA LYS A 63 -0.50 2.20 -6.90
C LYS A 63 0.00 1.15 -5.92
N ALA A 64 0.05 -0.12 -6.32
CA ALA A 64 0.53 -1.21 -5.47
C ALA A 64 2.01 -1.04 -5.09
N LEU A 65 2.86 -0.67 -6.04
CA LEU A 65 4.27 -0.37 -5.79
C LEU A 65 4.44 0.86 -4.91
N SER A 66 3.69 1.93 -5.15
CA SER A 66 3.71 3.12 -4.30
C SER A 66 3.34 2.80 -2.85
N ALA A 67 2.30 2.01 -2.64
CA ALA A 67 1.89 1.57 -1.30
C ALA A 67 2.96 0.69 -0.64
N ARG A 68 3.62 -0.19 -1.40
CA ARG A 68 4.69 -1.05 -0.86
C ARG A 68 5.94 -0.25 -0.50
N ARG A 69 6.34 0.72 -1.31
CA ARG A 69 7.42 1.67 -1.00
C ARG A 69 7.15 2.44 0.29
N ALA A 70 5.92 2.95 0.45
CA ALA A 70 5.52 3.67 1.66
C ALA A 70 5.62 2.78 2.91
N ARG A 71 5.21 1.51 2.80
CA ARG A 71 5.32 0.54 3.91
C ARG A 71 6.77 0.18 4.23
N GLU A 72 7.61 0.00 3.22
CA GLU A 72 9.04 -0.29 3.41
C GLU A 72 9.74 0.89 4.10
N ALA A 73 9.43 2.13 3.69
CA ALA A 73 9.95 3.34 4.31
C ALA A 73 9.46 3.54 5.75
N ALA A 74 8.28 3.00 6.07
CA ALA A 74 7.69 3.04 7.40
C ALA A 74 8.27 2.00 8.38
N LEU A 75 9.12 1.08 7.90
CA LEU A 75 9.76 0.09 8.77
C LEU A 75 10.78 0.78 9.69
N PRO A 76 10.65 0.64 11.02
CA PRO A 76 11.59 1.24 11.95
C PRO A 76 12.97 0.61 11.76
N THR A 77 13.96 1.43 11.41
CA THR A 77 15.35 1.00 11.22
C THR A 77 16.09 0.78 12.54
N ARG A 78 15.50 1.19 13.68
CA ARG A 78 16.03 1.01 15.03
C ARG A 78 14.91 0.68 16.03
N LYS A 79 15.22 -0.16 17.03
CA LYS A 79 14.31 -0.40 18.18
C LYS A 79 14.05 0.93 18.90
N GLY A 80 12.77 1.27 19.10
CA GLY A 80 12.34 2.48 19.82
C GLY A 80 12.07 3.72 18.95
N ALA A 81 12.28 3.66 17.63
CA ALA A 81 11.87 4.74 16.74
C ALA A 81 10.33 4.78 16.61
N PRO A 82 9.71 5.97 16.45
CA PRO A 82 8.27 6.09 16.23
C PRO A 82 7.84 5.22 15.06
N SER A 83 6.93 4.27 15.34
CA SER A 83 6.45 3.31 14.36
C SER A 83 5.38 3.97 13.50
N THR A 84 5.67 4.17 12.21
CA THR A 84 4.66 4.56 11.21
C THR A 84 3.92 3.35 10.64
N ARG A 85 4.04 2.18 11.31
CA ARG A 85 3.35 0.95 10.91
C ARG A 85 1.85 1.12 11.14
N ILE A 86 1.09 0.88 10.07
CA ILE A 86 -0.37 0.83 10.14
C ILE A 86 -0.78 -0.42 10.94
N VAL A 87 -1.58 -0.22 11.98
CA VAL A 87 -2.27 -1.29 12.71
C VAL A 87 -3.63 -1.53 12.05
N ARG A 88 -3.95 -2.79 11.77
CA ARG A 88 -5.29 -3.18 11.31
C ARG A 88 -6.09 -3.60 12.52
N THR A 89 -7.22 -2.93 12.74
CA THR A 89 -8.14 -3.23 13.84
C THR A 89 -9.52 -3.47 13.25
N GLU A 90 -10.16 -4.54 13.68
CA GLU A 90 -11.54 -4.83 13.30
C GLU A 90 -12.48 -4.07 14.25
N VAL A 91 -13.48 -3.39 13.67
CA VAL A 91 -14.50 -2.64 14.39
C VAL A 91 -15.86 -2.93 13.76
N THR A 92 -16.93 -2.76 14.52
CA THR A 92 -18.29 -2.89 13.99
C THR A 92 -18.54 -1.87 12.88
N ALA A 93 -19.50 -2.17 11.99
CA ALA A 93 -19.87 -1.25 10.91
C ALA A 93 -20.31 0.13 11.44
N LEU A 94 -21.13 0.14 12.49
CA LEU A 94 -21.60 1.36 13.15
C LEU A 94 -20.43 2.17 13.73
N ALA A 95 -19.51 1.54 14.46
CA ALA A 95 -18.36 2.24 15.05
C ALA A 95 -17.46 2.86 13.98
N ARG A 96 -17.26 2.15 12.86
CA ARG A 96 -16.50 2.66 11.70
C ARG A 96 -17.16 3.92 11.12
N GLU A 97 -18.47 3.89 10.93
CA GLU A 97 -19.23 5.02 10.39
C GLU A 97 -19.16 6.22 11.34
N MET A 98 -19.38 6.01 12.64
CA MET A 98 -19.26 7.07 13.65
C MET A 98 -17.87 7.70 13.65
N LEU A 99 -16.81 6.88 13.67
CA LEU A 99 -15.43 7.35 13.63
C LEU A 99 -15.15 8.18 12.38
N HIS A 100 -15.59 7.71 11.21
CA HIS A 100 -15.40 8.40 9.95
C HIS A 100 -16.13 9.75 9.92
N THR A 101 -17.40 9.77 10.32
CA THR A 101 -18.24 10.97 10.33
C THR A 101 -17.71 12.04 11.29
N VAL A 102 -17.32 11.65 12.50
CA VAL A 102 -16.78 12.58 13.51
C VAL A 102 -15.39 13.08 13.12
N ALA A 103 -14.54 12.23 12.54
CA ALA A 103 -13.22 12.66 12.07
C ALA A 103 -13.35 13.67 10.92
N ALA A 104 -14.25 13.39 9.97
CA ALA A 104 -14.52 14.26 8.83
C ALA A 104 -15.07 15.63 9.26
N SER A 105 -16.01 15.69 10.22
CA SER A 105 -16.58 16.96 10.70
C SER A 105 -15.54 17.85 11.40
N ARG A 106 -14.46 17.26 11.91
CA ARG A 106 -13.34 17.96 12.57
C ARG A 106 -12.15 18.20 11.66
N GLY A 107 -12.21 17.77 10.40
CA GLY A 107 -11.10 17.91 9.43
C GLY A 107 -9.83 17.14 9.83
N VAL A 108 -9.96 16.05 10.59
CA VAL A 108 -8.85 15.22 11.04
C VAL A 108 -8.99 13.78 10.54
N THR A 109 -7.90 13.01 10.58
CA THR A 109 -7.94 11.58 10.30
C THR A 109 -8.58 10.79 11.45
N THR A 110 -9.09 9.60 11.17
CA THR A 110 -9.64 8.70 12.20
C THR A 110 -8.60 8.33 13.26
N SER A 111 -7.33 8.19 12.87
CA SER A 111 -6.24 7.89 13.81
C SER A 111 -6.01 9.06 14.78
N GLU A 112 -5.99 10.30 14.28
CA GLU A 112 -5.85 11.49 15.12
C GLU A 112 -7.03 11.67 16.07
N LEU A 113 -8.25 11.36 15.60
CA LEU A 113 -9.43 11.36 16.47
C LEU A 113 -9.29 10.34 17.61
N ILE A 114 -8.88 9.10 17.30
CA ILE A 114 -8.68 8.05 18.30
C ILE A 114 -7.61 8.46 19.32
N THR A 115 -6.47 8.99 18.85
CA THR A 115 -5.40 9.45 19.75
C THR A 115 -5.92 10.51 20.73
N LYS A 116 -6.63 11.53 20.24
CA LYS A 116 -7.21 12.58 21.11
C LYS A 116 -8.18 12.02 22.15
N LEU A 117 -9.07 11.11 21.73
CA LEU A 117 -10.01 10.48 22.66
C LEU A 117 -9.30 9.66 23.74
N LEU A 118 -8.22 8.96 23.38
CA LEU A 118 -7.40 8.21 24.33
C LEU A 118 -6.61 9.13 25.28
N GLU A 119 -6.05 10.23 24.77
CA GLU A 119 -5.35 11.23 25.58
C GLU A 119 -6.29 11.89 26.59
N ASP A 120 -7.49 12.26 26.16
CA ASP A 120 -8.52 12.85 27.02
C ASP A 120 -8.94 11.87 28.13
N GLU A 121 -9.17 10.61 27.78
CA GLU A 121 -9.59 9.59 28.75
C GLU A 121 -8.45 9.20 29.71
N TYR A 122 -7.23 9.04 29.20
CA TYR A 122 -6.05 8.82 30.03
C TYR A 122 -5.84 9.97 31.03
N GLY A 123 -6.01 11.22 30.57
CA GLY A 123 -5.93 12.40 31.41
C GLY A 123 -6.97 12.46 32.53
N ARG A 124 -8.14 11.82 32.34
CA ARG A 124 -9.17 11.69 33.38
C ARG A 124 -8.86 10.59 34.39
N VAL A 125 -8.32 9.45 33.93
CA VAL A 125 -8.06 8.28 34.78
C VAL A 125 -6.76 8.41 35.57
N ALA A 126 -5.76 9.10 35.03
CA ALA A 126 -4.44 9.25 35.65
C ALA A 126 -4.36 10.40 36.68
N ARG A 127 -5.45 11.12 36.93
CA ARG A 127 -5.58 12.14 37.97
C ARG A 127 -6.48 11.63 39.09
#